data_AF-A0A958N0P1-F1
#
_entry.id   AF-A0A958N0P1-F1
#
_cell.length_a   1.000
_cell.length_b   1.000
_cell.length_c   1.000
_cell.angle_alpha   90.00
_cell.angle_beta   90.00
_cell.angle_gamma   90.00
#
_symmetry.space_group_name_H-M   'P 1'
#
loop_
_entity.id
_entity.type
_entity.pdbx_description
1 polymer ?
#
loop_
_entity_poly.entity_id
_entity_poly.type
_entity_poly.pdbx_seq_one_letter_code
_entity_poly.pdbx_strand_id
1 'polypeptide(L)'
;MGVPQIIEKPIVFEYTDFRLYLSDMYNYLKSTKPQFSYRYFSQKSGFSSPNFLKLVINGDRNLSEESILKFTNGLALDSVESEYFKILVHFNQSSLPLERAQFAEEMFIFLNRRKIVTINSSEMNYYARWFNIVIREMVGLKNFKEEENWIANQF
;
A
#
# COMPACT_ATOMS: atom_id res chain seq x y z
N MET A 1 20.24 -9.09 27.94
CA MET A 1 20.26 -7.92 27.04
C MET A 1 19.26 -8.19 25.95
N GLY A 2 18.15 -7.45 25.90
CA GLY A 2 17.15 -7.61 24.84
C GLY A 2 17.75 -7.16 23.52
N VAL A 3 17.57 -7.95 22.46
CA VAL A 3 17.98 -7.58 21.10
C VAL A 3 17.30 -6.24 20.77
N PRO A 4 18.03 -5.21 20.30
CA PRO A 4 17.39 -3.99 19.84
C PRO A 4 16.44 -4.35 18.70
N GLN A 5 15.14 -4.13 18.91
CA GLN A 5 14.13 -4.34 17.91
C GLN A 5 14.40 -3.37 16.76
N ILE A 6 14.75 -3.89 15.59
CA ILE A 6 14.94 -3.08 14.39
C ILE A 6 13.57 -2.51 14.04
N ILE A 7 13.43 -1.18 14.11
CA ILE A 7 12.23 -0.49 13.68
C ILE A 7 12.45 -0.13 12.21
N GLU A 8 11.83 -0.89 11.32
CA GLU A 8 11.88 -0.63 9.88
C GLU A 8 11.07 0.62 9.52
N LYS A 9 11.45 1.29 8.42
CA LYS A 9 10.72 2.45 7.92
C LYS A 9 9.36 2.00 7.40
N PRO A 10 8.23 2.51 7.92
CA PRO A 10 6.91 2.16 7.40
C PRO A 10 6.74 2.58 5.95
N ILE A 11 6.17 1.69 5.15
CA ILE A 11 5.91 1.90 3.73
C ILE A 11 4.42 2.19 3.56
N VAL A 12 4.06 3.40 3.12
CA VAL A 12 2.65 3.84 3.07
C VAL A 12 1.74 2.87 2.30
N PHE A 13 2.25 2.24 1.24
CA PHE A 13 1.53 1.29 0.38
C PHE A 13 1.07 0.00 1.09
N GLU A 14 1.59 -0.27 2.29
CA GLU A 14 1.23 -1.45 3.09
C GLU A 14 0.06 -1.18 4.05
N TYR A 15 -0.48 0.03 4.05
CA TYR A 15 -1.52 0.45 4.97
C TYR A 15 -2.86 0.67 4.28
N THR A 16 -3.92 0.26 4.99
CA THR A 16 -5.33 0.57 4.68
C THR A 16 -5.95 1.55 5.69
N ASP A 17 -5.18 1.96 6.71
CA ASP A 17 -5.53 3.02 7.67
C ASP A 17 -4.37 4.02 7.77
N PHE A 18 -4.62 5.26 7.33
CA PHE A 18 -3.61 6.32 7.38
C PHE A 18 -3.17 6.66 8.81
N ARG A 19 -4.02 6.49 9.83
CA ARG A 19 -3.67 6.79 11.23
C ARG A 19 -2.67 5.78 11.78
N LEU A 20 -2.85 4.51 11.43
CA LEU A 20 -1.90 3.46 11.77
C LEU A 20 -0.54 3.73 11.12
N TYR A 21 -0.54 4.09 9.82
CA TYR A 21 0.67 4.52 9.12
C TYR A 21 1.37 5.70 9.82
N LEU A 22 0.61 6.74 10.20
CA LEU A 22 1.17 7.91 10.90
C LEU A 22 1.73 7.57 12.28
N SER A 23 1.08 6.66 13.01
CA SER A 23 1.54 6.16 14.29
C SER A 23 2.88 5.43 14.14
N ASP A 24 2.96 4.49 13.20
CA ASP A 24 4.17 3.71 12.97
C ASP A 24 5.31 4.60 12.45
N MET A 25 5.00 5.51 11.53
CA MET A 25 5.98 6.46 10.99
C MET A 25 6.49 7.41 12.08
N TYR A 26 5.62 7.84 12.99
CA TYR A 26 6.04 8.61 14.16
C TYR A 26 7.00 7.80 15.05
N ASN A 27 6.69 6.54 15.35
CA ASN A 27 7.52 5.68 16.19
C ASN A 27 8.89 5.43 15.55
N TYR A 28 8.92 5.16 14.24
CA TYR A 28 10.14 5.03 13.45
C TYR A 28 10.98 6.32 13.46
N LEU A 29 10.36 7.48 13.22
CA LEU A 29 11.08 8.76 13.24
C LEU A 29 11.55 9.11 14.65
N LYS A 30 10.80 8.74 15.69
CA LYS A 30 11.17 8.97 17.09
C LYS A 30 12.37 8.13 17.52
N SER A 31 12.48 6.89 17.05
CA SER A 31 13.60 6.01 17.34
C SER A 31 14.86 6.38 16.55
N THR A 32 14.70 6.88 15.32
CA THR A 32 15.83 7.22 14.43
C THR A 32 16.32 8.66 14.58
N LYS A 33 15.48 9.58 15.07
CA LYS A 33 15.80 11.02 15.19
C LYS A 33 15.46 11.52 16.60
N PRO A 34 16.45 11.74 17.49
CA PRO A 34 16.21 12.12 18.88
C PRO A 34 15.33 13.37 19.06
N GLN A 35 15.49 14.36 18.18
CA GLN A 35 14.74 15.62 18.17
C GLN A 35 13.29 15.48 17.69
N PHE A 36 12.93 14.35 17.07
CA PHE A 36 11.58 14.17 16.54
C PHE A 36 10.56 14.10 17.68
N SER A 37 9.48 14.84 17.54
CA SER A 37 8.38 14.95 18.49
C SER A 37 7.16 15.52 17.76
N TYR A 38 5.98 15.44 18.38
CA TYR A 38 4.78 16.05 17.80
C TYR A 38 4.96 17.54 17.55
N ARG A 39 5.54 18.26 18.52
CA ARG A 39 5.84 19.69 18.40
C ARG A 39 6.83 19.99 17.28
N TYR A 40 7.90 19.18 17.18
CA TYR A 40 8.88 19.30 16.10
C TYR A 40 8.23 19.11 14.73
N PHE A 41 7.40 18.07 14.57
CA PHE A 41 6.67 17.82 13.33
C PHE A 41 5.74 18.98 12.96
N SER A 42 4.96 19.48 13.93
CA SER A 42 4.05 20.60 13.71
C SER A 42 4.81 21.86 13.24
N GLN A 43 5.92 22.21 13.91
CA GLN A 43 6.72 23.36 13.53
C GLN A 43 7.32 23.20 12.14
N LYS A 44 7.90 22.04 11.84
CA LYS A 44 8.52 21.75 10.54
C LYS A 44 7.51 21.77 9.39
N SER A 45 6.28 21.31 9.66
CA SER A 45 5.22 21.16 8.64
C SER A 45 4.30 22.39 8.54
N GLY A 46 4.58 23.47 9.29
CA GLY A 46 3.79 24.71 9.24
C GLY A 46 2.41 24.61 9.88
N PHE A 47 2.25 23.78 10.92
CA PHE A 47 1.04 23.71 11.73
C PHE A 47 1.11 24.64 12.94
N SER A 48 0.06 25.43 13.14
CA SER A 48 -0.08 26.29 14.33
C SER A 48 -0.28 25.48 15.61
N SER A 49 -0.95 24.32 15.54
CA SER A 49 -1.17 23.45 16.69
C SER A 49 0.05 22.54 16.92
N PRO A 50 0.70 22.58 18.10
CA PRO A 50 1.91 21.81 18.39
C PRO A 50 1.69 20.30 18.51
N ASN A 51 0.43 19.85 18.64
CA ASN A 51 0.09 18.43 18.81
C ASN A 51 -0.83 17.92 17.69
N PHE A 52 -0.89 18.61 16.54
CA PHE A 52 -1.82 18.25 15.48
C PHE A 52 -1.65 16.81 14.99
N LEU A 53 -0.41 16.35 14.77
CA LEU A 53 -0.12 14.95 14.42
C LEU A 53 -0.68 13.96 15.45
N LYS A 54 -0.52 14.25 16.76
CA LYS A 54 -1.04 13.38 17.82
C LYS A 54 -2.57 13.30 17.79
N LEU A 55 -3.24 14.43 17.61
CA LEU A 55 -4.70 14.50 17.52
C LEU A 55 -5.22 13.72 16.30
N VAL A 56 -4.51 13.77 15.17
CA VAL A 56 -4.86 13.00 13.97
C VAL A 56 -4.70 11.50 14.21
N ILE A 57 -3.57 11.07 14.79
CA ILE A 57 -3.31 9.66 15.14
C ILE A 57 -4.39 9.13 16.09
N ASN A 58 -4.77 9.91 17.10
CA ASN A 58 -5.79 9.55 18.07
C ASN A 58 -7.22 9.53 17.50
N GLY A 59 -7.45 10.09 16.31
CA GLY A 59 -8.79 10.24 15.73
C GLY A 59 -9.55 11.50 16.17
N ASP A 60 -8.94 12.35 17.00
CA ASP A 60 -9.53 13.60 17.50
C ASP A 60 -9.66 14.68 16.40
N ARG A 61 -8.90 14.53 15.30
CA ARG A 61 -8.92 15.41 14.13
C ARG A 61 -8.82 14.63 12.82
N ASN A 62 -9.48 15.17 11.80
CA ASN A 62 -9.34 14.75 10.41
C ASN A 62 -8.37 15.69 9.66
N LEU A 63 -7.90 15.21 8.51
CA LEU A 63 -7.07 15.96 7.58
C LEU A 63 -7.93 16.63 6.51
N SER A 64 -7.75 17.94 6.32
CA SER A 64 -8.14 18.68 5.12
C SER A 64 -7.10 18.52 4.01
N GLU A 65 -7.45 18.87 2.77
CA GLU A 65 -6.52 18.92 1.62
C GLU A 65 -5.22 19.68 1.92
N GLU A 66 -5.33 20.87 2.52
CA GLU A 66 -4.16 21.67 2.91
C GLU A 66 -3.28 20.91 3.92
N SER A 67 -3.91 20.24 4.89
CA SER A 67 -3.17 19.48 5.89
C SER A 67 -2.56 18.19 5.31
N ILE A 68 -3.19 17.55 4.32
CA ILE A 68 -2.59 16.40 3.61
C ILE A 68 -1.27 16.85 2.98
N LEU A 69 -1.25 17.98 2.27
CA LEU A 69 -0.03 18.53 1.66
C LEU A 69 1.05 18.86 2.70
N LYS A 70 0.67 19.42 3.85
CA LYS A 70 1.61 19.66 4.96
C LYS A 70 2.17 18.35 5.52
N PHE A 71 1.37 17.30 5.61
CA PHE A 71 1.82 15.99 6.08
C PHE A 71 2.78 15.32 5.11
N THR A 72 2.47 15.29 3.81
CA THR A 72 3.35 14.69 2.81
C THR A 72 4.71 15.40 2.78
N ASN A 73 4.73 16.73 2.82
CA ASN A 73 5.95 17.53 2.92
C ASN A 73 6.70 17.30 4.25
N GLY A 74 5.98 17.30 5.37
CA GLY A 74 6.55 17.11 6.72
C GLY A 74 7.24 15.76 6.90
N LEU A 75 6.63 14.71 6.36
CA LEU A 75 7.13 13.34 6.33
C LEU A 75 8.17 13.10 5.22
N ALA A 76 8.34 14.06 4.31
CA ALA A 76 9.20 13.96 3.13
C ALA A 76 8.84 12.75 2.25
N LEU A 77 7.55 12.59 1.97
CA LEU A 77 7.05 11.58 1.04
C LEU A 77 7.39 12.00 -0.39
N ASP A 78 7.77 11.04 -1.21
CA ASP A 78 7.92 11.28 -2.65
C ASP A 78 6.56 11.53 -3.31
N SER A 79 6.55 11.85 -4.61
CA SER A 79 5.30 12.15 -5.32
C SER A 79 4.31 10.98 -5.33
N VAL A 80 4.82 9.75 -5.42
CA VAL A 80 4.02 8.52 -5.49
C VAL A 80 3.48 8.14 -4.12
N GLU A 81 4.31 8.23 -3.08
CA GLU A 81 3.91 8.07 -1.68
C GLU A 81 2.86 9.12 -1.28
N SER A 82 3.03 10.37 -1.74
CA SER A 82 2.10 11.47 -1.46
C SER A 82 0.73 11.24 -2.11
N GLU A 83 0.70 10.79 -3.36
CA GLU A 83 -0.54 10.48 -4.08
C GLU A 83 -1.30 9.35 -3.40
N TYR A 84 -0.62 8.25 -3.06
CA TYR A 84 -1.25 7.15 -2.33
C TYR A 84 -1.72 7.57 -0.93
N PHE A 85 -0.90 8.32 -0.18
CA PHE A 85 -1.30 8.83 1.13
C PHE A 85 -2.57 9.66 1.05
N LYS A 86 -2.70 10.51 0.02
CA LYS A 86 -3.91 11.29 -0.22
C LYS A 86 -5.13 10.39 -0.44
N ILE A 87 -5.04 9.41 -1.36
CA ILE A 87 -6.14 8.46 -1.64
C ILE A 87 -6.53 7.71 -0.36
N LEU A 88 -5.55 7.24 0.40
CA LEU A 88 -5.75 6.52 1.67
C LEU A 88 -6.51 7.38 2.69
N VAL A 89 -6.14 8.65 2.85
CA VAL A 89 -6.84 9.59 3.74
C VAL A 89 -8.30 9.79 3.30
N HIS A 90 -8.56 9.97 2.00
CA HIS A 90 -9.92 10.11 1.49
C HIS A 90 -10.76 8.86 1.71
N PHE A 91 -10.20 7.69 1.42
CA PHE A 91 -10.82 6.40 1.70
C PHE A 91 -11.23 6.30 3.18
N ASN A 92 -10.32 6.59 4.11
CA ASN A 92 -10.58 6.46 5.53
C ASN A 92 -11.52 7.53 6.11
N GLN A 93 -11.63 8.72 5.50
CA GLN A 93 -12.49 9.80 5.98
C GLN A 93 -13.86 9.88 5.27
N SER A 94 -14.06 9.13 4.20
CA SER A 94 -15.33 9.08 3.46
C SER A 94 -16.47 8.50 4.32
N SER A 95 -17.61 9.19 4.34
CA SER A 95 -18.83 8.73 5.03
C SER A 95 -19.84 8.11 4.06
N LEU A 96 -19.73 8.41 2.77
CA LEU A 96 -20.62 7.90 1.73
C LEU A 96 -20.09 6.57 1.17
N PRO A 97 -20.90 5.49 1.14
CA PRO A 97 -20.47 4.19 0.62
C PRO A 97 -19.95 4.24 -0.82
N LEU A 98 -20.54 5.09 -1.67
CA LEU A 98 -20.14 5.24 -3.06
C LEU A 98 -18.75 5.87 -3.20
N GLU A 99 -18.49 6.97 -2.49
CA GLU A 99 -17.17 7.61 -2.47
C GLU A 99 -16.11 6.68 -1.89
N ARG A 100 -16.46 5.96 -0.82
CA ARG A 100 -15.55 4.98 -0.20
C ARG A 100 -15.17 3.86 -1.17
N ALA A 101 -16.14 3.36 -1.96
CA ALA A 101 -15.89 2.35 -2.97
C ALA A 101 -14.97 2.88 -4.10
N GLN A 102 -15.17 4.13 -4.53
CA GLN A 102 -14.31 4.78 -5.52
C GLN A 102 -12.86 4.88 -5.04
N PHE A 103 -12.63 5.38 -3.82
CA PHE A 103 -11.26 5.46 -3.29
C PHE A 103 -10.64 4.08 -3.05
N ALA A 104 -11.43 3.05 -2.69
CA ALA A 104 -10.93 1.69 -2.58
C ALA A 104 -10.46 1.13 -3.94
N GLU A 105 -11.21 1.41 -5.01
CA GLU A 105 -10.82 1.06 -6.38
C GLU A 105 -9.54 1.81 -6.80
N GLU A 106 -9.44 3.10 -6.51
CA GLU A 106 -8.22 3.89 -6.76
C GLU A 106 -7.01 3.32 -6.02
N MET A 107 -7.15 2.94 -4.74
CA MET A 107 -6.09 2.27 -3.98
C MET A 107 -5.65 0.97 -4.66
N PHE A 108 -6.61 0.13 -5.08
CA PHE A 108 -6.32 -1.13 -5.75
C PHE A 108 -5.59 -0.93 -7.08
N ILE A 109 -6.05 0.01 -7.91
CA ILE A 109 -5.41 0.36 -9.18
C ILE A 109 -3.98 0.86 -8.93
N PHE A 110 -3.80 1.74 -7.94
CA PHE A 110 -2.51 2.32 -7.60
C PHE A 110 -1.50 1.23 -7.20
N LEU A 111 -1.90 0.34 -6.29
CA LEU A 111 -1.06 -0.76 -5.82
C LEU A 111 -0.75 -1.75 -6.95
N ASN A 112 -1.71 -2.07 -7.80
CA ASN A 112 -1.49 -2.97 -8.92
C ASN A 112 -0.55 -2.37 -9.97
N ARG A 113 -0.66 -1.07 -10.28
CA ARG A 113 0.31 -0.38 -11.15
C ARG A 113 1.73 -0.47 -10.60
N ARG A 114 1.92 -0.41 -9.27
CA ARG A 114 3.23 -0.63 -8.64
C ARG A 114 3.65 -2.09 -8.59
N LYS A 115 2.72 -3.04 -8.48
CA LYS A 115 2.98 -4.48 -8.56
C LYS A 115 3.28 -4.97 -9.98
N ILE A 116 3.07 -4.15 -11.02
CA ILE A 116 3.62 -4.37 -12.36
C ILE A 116 5.14 -4.06 -12.30
N VAL A 117 5.85 -4.89 -11.54
CA VAL A 117 7.29 -5.05 -11.52
C VAL A 117 7.51 -6.51 -11.93
N THR A 118 7.85 -6.65 -13.22
CA THR A 118 8.48 -7.81 -13.86
C THR A 118 7.88 -9.19 -13.52
N ILE A 119 6.77 -9.54 -14.18
CA ILE A 119 6.57 -10.97 -14.51
C ILE A 119 7.80 -11.35 -15.34
N ASN A 120 8.63 -12.25 -14.81
CA ASN A 120 9.77 -12.79 -15.55
C ASN A 120 9.21 -13.32 -16.88
N SER A 121 9.82 -12.99 -18.02
CA SER A 121 9.28 -13.38 -19.34
C SER A 121 8.98 -14.89 -19.46
N SER A 122 9.67 -15.70 -18.64
CA SER A 122 9.39 -17.12 -18.42
C SER A 122 8.01 -17.41 -17.81
N GLU A 123 7.58 -16.69 -16.78
CA GLU A 123 6.25 -16.82 -16.17
C GLU A 123 5.16 -16.24 -17.08
N MET A 124 5.48 -15.21 -17.86
CA MET A 124 4.53 -14.64 -18.82
C MET A 124 4.25 -15.61 -19.96
N ASN A 125 5.24 -16.34 -20.47
CA ASN A 125 4.99 -17.39 -21.47
C ASN A 125 4.04 -18.48 -20.97
N TYR A 126 4.12 -18.82 -19.68
CA TYR A 126 3.20 -19.77 -19.05
C TYR A 126 1.76 -19.26 -19.10
N TYR A 127 1.49 -18.00 -18.75
CA TYR A 127 0.13 -17.43 -18.79
C TYR A 127 -0.30 -16.88 -20.17
N ALA A 128 0.62 -16.60 -21.08
CA ALA A 128 0.34 -15.99 -22.39
C ALA A 128 -0.31 -16.96 -23.37
N ARG A 129 -0.14 -18.27 -23.15
CA ARG A 129 -0.76 -19.30 -23.98
C ARG A 129 -1.78 -20.06 -23.15
N TRP A 130 -3.06 -19.86 -23.47
CA TRP A 130 -4.18 -20.46 -22.74
C TRP A 130 -4.05 -21.98 -22.56
N PHE A 131 -3.44 -22.67 -23.54
CA PHE A 131 -3.27 -24.12 -23.52
C PHE A 131 -2.27 -24.61 -22.46
N ASN A 132 -1.35 -23.78 -21.96
CA ASN A 132 -0.42 -24.20 -20.91
C ASN A 132 -1.15 -24.53 -19.59
N ILE A 133 -2.16 -23.74 -19.25
CA ILE A 133 -3.01 -23.96 -18.07
C ILE A 133 -3.81 -25.24 -18.26
N VAL A 134 -4.40 -25.42 -19.45
CA VAL A 134 -5.20 -26.58 -19.78
C VAL A 134 -4.37 -27.87 -19.73
N ILE A 135 -3.19 -27.90 -20.35
CA ILE A 135 -2.29 -29.06 -20.30
C ILE A 135 -1.85 -29.36 -18.86
N ARG A 136 -1.52 -28.34 -18.05
CA ARG A 136 -1.17 -28.54 -16.64
C ARG A 136 -2.29 -29.22 -15.86
N GLU A 137 -3.54 -28.77 -16.03
CA GLU A 137 -4.68 -29.40 -15.35
C GLU A 137 -4.94 -30.81 -15.88
N MET A 138 -4.73 -31.05 -17.18
CA MET A 138 -4.87 -32.38 -17.79
C MET A 138 -3.86 -33.39 -17.22
N VAL A 139 -2.63 -32.98 -16.91
CA VAL A 139 -1.63 -33.86 -16.26
C VAL A 139 -2.13 -34.41 -14.92
N GLY A 140 -3.07 -33.71 -14.26
CA GLY A 140 -3.71 -34.18 -13.03
C GLY A 140 -4.78 -35.25 -13.23
N LEU A 141 -5.20 -35.56 -14.46
CA LEU A 141 -6.24 -36.54 -14.74
C LEU A 141 -5.73 -37.98 -14.60
N LYS A 142 -6.54 -38.85 -14.00
CA LYS A 142 -6.20 -40.27 -13.78
C LYS A 142 -5.91 -41.04 -15.07
N ASN A 143 -6.40 -40.56 -16.21
CA ASN A 143 -6.28 -41.16 -17.53
C ASN A 143 -5.48 -40.30 -18.52
N PHE A 144 -4.69 -39.35 -18.01
CA PHE A 144 -3.85 -38.50 -18.86
C PHE A 144 -2.90 -39.35 -19.72
N LYS A 145 -2.81 -39.01 -21.01
CA LYS A 145 -1.81 -39.56 -21.93
C LYS A 145 -1.06 -38.41 -22.59
N GLU A 146 0.26 -38.50 -22.60
CA GLU A 146 1.15 -37.52 -23.25
C GLU A 146 1.18 -37.66 -24.80
N GLU A 147 0.17 -38.30 -25.38
CA GLU A 147 0.06 -38.49 -26.83
C GLU A 147 -0.68 -37.32 -27.48
N GLU A 148 -0.09 -36.70 -28.50
CA GLU A 148 -0.67 -35.55 -29.22
C GLU A 148 -2.11 -35.80 -29.68
N ASN A 149 -2.35 -36.98 -30.27
CA ASN A 149 -3.69 -37.39 -30.72
C ASN A 149 -4.69 -37.52 -29.56
N TRP A 150 -4.25 -37.90 -28.37
CA TRP A 150 -5.15 -38.02 -27.22
C TRP A 150 -5.53 -36.64 -26.68
N ILE A 151 -4.54 -35.74 -26.57
CA ILE A 151 -4.72 -34.35 -26.11
C ILE A 151 -5.64 -33.59 -27.07
N ALA A 152 -5.42 -33.72 -28.39
CA ALA A 152 -6.25 -33.08 -29.42
C ALA A 152 -7.72 -33.53 -29.40
N ASN A 153 -8.00 -34.75 -28.92
CA ASN A 153 -9.36 -35.29 -28.82
C ASN A 153 -10.10 -34.90 -27.51
N GLN A 154 -9.51 -34.06 -26.65
CA GLN A 154 -10.17 -33.56 -25.43
C GLN A 154 -10.88 -32.21 -25.62
N PHE A 155 -10.77 -31.61 -26.81
CA PHE A 155 -11.35 -30.30 -27.16
C PHE A 155 -12.10 -30.36 -28.48
#